data_AF-A0A1I1G5A1-F1
#
_entry.id   AF-A0A1I1G5A1-F1
#
_cell.length_a   1.000
_cell.length_b   1.000
_cell.length_c   1.000
_cell.angle_alpha   90.00
_cell.angle_beta   90.00
_cell.angle_gamma   90.00
#
_symmetry.space_group_name_H-M   'P 1'
#
loop_
_entity.id
_entity.type
_entity.pdbx_description
1 polymer ?
#
loop_
_entity_poly.entity_id
_entity_poly.type
_entity_poly.pdbx_seq_one_letter_code
_entity_poly.pdbx_strand_id
1 'polypeptide(L)'
;MRLFLALVFASLASTCLAADDPKQATAERLVALLQIDELYQDVAAACSGRIDLPGELRKTWEANRQHYAGLSPASAYWPEAEALYASYRAEVCAGNTAEAARKIYAKVFATRLSQAEMEGAVAAQDTPEGRALQAAVREAARLLSLYQVEEQERAIAAAGQRYRERVRELAARHKANPR
;
A
#
# COMPACT_ATOMS: atom_id res chain seq x y z
N MET A 1 24.51 57.87 -37.37
CA MET A 1 25.55 57.12 -36.64
C MET A 1 25.03 56.82 -35.25
N ARG A 2 24.62 55.55 -35.00
CA ARG A 2 24.52 54.86 -33.68
C ARG A 2 23.51 55.45 -32.67
N LEU A 3 22.68 54.72 -31.93
CA LEU A 3 22.40 53.31 -31.66
C LEU A 3 21.00 53.33 -30.98
N PHE A 4 19.98 52.67 -31.51
CA PHE A 4 19.45 51.37 -31.06
C PHE A 4 18.79 51.30 -29.67
N LEU A 5 17.49 50.99 -29.71
CA LEU A 5 16.80 50.01 -28.87
C LEU A 5 16.70 50.30 -27.35
N ALA A 6 15.65 51.04 -26.97
CA ALA A 6 15.01 50.83 -25.67
C ALA A 6 14.11 49.59 -25.78
N LEU A 7 14.64 48.44 -25.35
CA LEU A 7 13.90 47.18 -25.26
C LEU A 7 12.68 47.34 -24.35
N VAL A 8 11.50 47.24 -24.94
CA VAL A 8 10.26 46.86 -24.27
C VAL A 8 10.41 45.42 -23.80
N PHE A 9 10.94 45.20 -22.60
CA PHE A 9 10.83 43.93 -21.88
C PHE A 9 9.41 43.85 -21.28
N ALA A 10 8.41 43.67 -22.16
CA ALA A 10 7.09 43.25 -21.76
C ALA A 10 7.17 41.75 -21.42
N SER A 11 7.40 41.50 -20.13
CA SER A 11 6.90 40.39 -19.32
C SER A 11 5.93 39.43 -20.02
N LEU A 12 6.46 38.50 -20.81
CA LEU A 12 5.82 37.20 -21.03
C LEU A 12 6.16 36.33 -19.82
N ALA A 13 5.60 36.70 -18.67
CA ALA A 13 5.31 35.73 -17.64
C ALA A 13 4.22 34.82 -18.21
N SER A 14 4.63 33.85 -19.04
CA SER A 14 3.87 32.64 -19.28
C SER A 14 3.85 31.88 -17.96
N THR A 15 3.03 32.36 -17.01
CA THR A 15 2.39 31.47 -16.07
C THR A 15 1.57 30.52 -16.93
N CYS A 16 2.18 29.40 -17.29
CA CYS A 16 1.45 28.16 -17.49
C CYS A 16 0.69 27.90 -16.19
N LEU A 17 -0.44 28.58 -16.00
CA LEU A 17 -1.58 27.99 -15.33
C LEU A 17 -1.80 26.71 -16.12
N ALA A 18 -1.28 25.59 -15.59
CA ALA A 18 -1.67 24.29 -16.05
C ALA A 18 -3.20 24.31 -15.96
N ALA A 19 -3.85 24.47 -17.11
CA ALA A 19 -5.29 24.35 -17.15
C ALA A 19 -5.56 22.94 -16.64
N ASP A 20 -6.21 22.85 -15.47
CA ASP A 20 -6.57 21.56 -14.88
C ASP A 20 -7.22 20.73 -15.98
N ASP A 21 -6.59 19.62 -16.36
CA ASP A 21 -7.10 18.74 -17.40
C ASP A 21 -8.50 18.30 -16.94
N PRO A 22 -9.59 18.69 -17.64
CA PRO A 22 -10.95 18.38 -17.22
C PRO A 22 -11.15 16.87 -17.03
N LYS A 23 -10.39 16.07 -17.78
CA LYS A 23 -10.36 14.62 -17.68
C LYS A 23 -9.75 14.16 -16.37
N GLN A 24 -8.62 14.74 -15.97
CA GLN A 24 -7.98 14.46 -14.70
C GLN A 24 -8.87 14.87 -13.51
N ALA A 25 -9.51 16.04 -13.57
CA ALA A 25 -10.43 16.49 -12.53
C ALA A 25 -11.63 15.54 -12.36
N THR A 26 -12.18 15.03 -13.47
CA THR A 26 -13.28 14.05 -13.44
C THR A 26 -12.82 12.71 -12.86
N ALA A 27 -11.61 12.26 -13.21
CA ALA A 27 -11.01 11.05 -12.65
C ALA A 27 -10.81 11.15 -11.13
N GLU A 28 -10.33 12.30 -10.64
CA GLU A 28 -10.15 12.56 -9.20
C GLU A 28 -11.48 12.59 -8.46
N ARG A 29 -12.52 13.19 -9.06
CA ARG A 29 -13.89 13.14 -8.51
C ARG A 29 -14.41 11.71 -8.42
N LEU A 30 -14.19 10.89 -9.45
CA LEU A 30 -14.59 9.48 -9.43
C LEU A 30 -13.85 8.71 -8.34
N VAL A 31 -12.54 8.94 -8.17
CA VAL A 31 -11.74 8.35 -7.08
C VAL A 31 -12.28 8.72 -5.71
N ALA A 32 -12.64 9.99 -5.50
CA ALA A 32 -13.22 10.46 -4.25
C ALA A 32 -14.57 9.77 -3.94
N LEU A 33 -15.44 9.62 -4.95
CA LEU A 33 -16.72 8.91 -4.79
C LEU A 33 -16.52 7.44 -4.45
N LEU A 34 -15.51 6.79 -5.02
CA LEU A 34 -15.19 5.40 -4.68
C LEU A 34 -14.57 5.25 -3.29
N GLN A 35 -14.30 6.35 -2.58
CA GLN A 35 -13.78 6.37 -1.21
C GLN A 35 -12.50 5.50 -1.08
N ILE A 36 -11.60 5.63 -2.07
CA ILE A 36 -10.31 4.91 -2.11
C ILE A 36 -9.48 5.17 -0.85
N ASP A 37 -9.64 6.34 -0.23
CA ASP A 37 -8.94 6.71 0.99
C ASP A 37 -9.27 5.81 2.16
N GLU A 38 -10.57 5.61 2.40
CA GLU A 38 -11.07 4.77 3.48
C GLU A 38 -10.62 3.32 3.26
N LEU A 39 -10.75 2.83 2.02
CA LEU A 39 -10.30 1.49 1.66
C LEU A 39 -8.81 1.28 1.95
N TYR A 40 -7.95 2.24 1.57
CA TYR A 40 -6.51 2.10 1.78
C TYR A 40 -6.07 2.41 3.22
N GLN A 41 -6.83 3.21 3.98
CA GLN A 41 -6.62 3.34 5.42
C GLN A 41 -6.86 2.01 6.14
N ASP A 42 -7.90 1.27 5.77
CA ASP A 42 -8.18 -0.06 6.32
C ASP A 42 -7.09 -1.07 5.94
N VAL A 43 -6.63 -1.06 4.69
CA VAL A 43 -5.51 -1.92 4.24
C VAL A 43 -4.22 -1.57 4.99
N ALA A 44 -3.92 -0.28 5.18
CA ALA A 44 -2.75 0.15 5.94
C ALA A 44 -2.86 -0.25 7.43
N ALA A 45 -4.07 -0.18 8.02
CA ALA A 45 -4.33 -0.62 9.38
C ALA A 45 -4.16 -2.14 9.52
N ALA A 46 -4.64 -2.93 8.55
CA ALA A 46 -4.44 -4.37 8.49
C ALA A 46 -2.94 -4.71 8.34
N CYS A 47 -2.23 -4.03 7.45
CA CYS A 47 -0.79 -4.21 7.25
C CYS A 47 0.01 -3.93 8.53
N SER A 48 -0.25 -2.80 9.20
CA SER A 48 0.49 -2.40 10.40
C SER A 48 0.20 -3.28 11.62
N GLY A 49 -0.70 -4.26 11.51
CA GLY A 49 -0.94 -5.25 12.55
C GLY A 49 -1.74 -4.69 13.74
N ARG A 50 -2.44 -3.56 13.58
CA ARG A 50 -3.21 -2.91 14.66
C ARG A 50 -4.25 -3.81 15.35
N ILE A 51 -4.52 -4.99 14.79
CA ILE A 51 -5.48 -5.96 15.30
C ILE A 51 -4.83 -6.95 16.29
N ASP A 52 -3.56 -7.37 16.11
CA ASP A 52 -2.85 -8.30 17.03
C ASP A 52 -1.31 -8.30 16.87
N LEU A 53 -0.67 -7.16 17.08
CA LEU A 53 0.81 -7.05 17.04
C LEU A 53 1.53 -8.06 17.98
N PRO A 54 1.10 -8.26 19.25
CA PRO A 54 1.74 -9.23 20.14
C PRO A 54 1.63 -10.68 19.64
N GLY A 55 0.47 -11.08 19.11
CA GLY A 55 0.28 -12.39 18.51
C GLY A 55 1.15 -12.60 17.27
N GLU A 56 1.26 -11.59 16.40
CA GLU A 56 2.12 -11.65 15.21
C GLU A 56 3.60 -11.73 15.55
N LEU A 57 4.07 -10.98 16.55
CA LEU A 57 5.44 -11.12 17.05
C LEU A 57 5.67 -12.53 17.60
N ARG A 58 4.71 -13.10 18.34
CA ARG A 58 4.82 -14.46 18.88
C ARG A 58 4.93 -15.49 17.76
N LYS A 59 4.08 -15.43 16.74
CA LYS A 59 4.16 -16.30 15.55
C LYS A 59 5.51 -16.17 14.85
N THR A 60 5.99 -14.93 14.69
CA THR A 60 7.30 -14.64 14.08
C THR A 60 8.44 -15.27 14.90
N TRP A 61 8.38 -15.14 16.24
CA TRP A 61 9.33 -15.76 17.16
C TRP A 61 9.29 -17.29 17.08
N GLU A 62 8.12 -17.91 17.10
CA GLU A 62 7.98 -19.38 16.99
C GLU A 62 8.62 -19.91 15.71
N ALA A 63 8.43 -19.22 14.59
CA ALA A 63 9.00 -19.60 13.30
C ALA A 63 10.52 -19.35 13.19
N ASN A 64 11.08 -18.47 14.03
CA ASN A 64 12.44 -17.92 13.86
C ASN A 64 13.25 -17.85 15.17
N ARG A 65 12.98 -18.73 16.14
CA ARG A 65 13.57 -18.68 17.49
C ARG A 65 15.09 -18.45 17.52
N GLN A 66 15.82 -19.02 16.55
CA GLN A 66 17.27 -18.85 16.44
C GLN A 66 17.73 -17.40 16.24
N HIS A 67 16.88 -16.52 15.69
CA HIS A 67 17.19 -15.11 15.43
C HIS A 67 16.95 -14.20 16.64
N TYR A 68 16.27 -14.70 17.67
CA TYR A 68 15.93 -13.93 18.87
C TYR A 68 16.97 -14.06 19.99
N ALA A 69 18.10 -14.76 19.76
CA ALA A 69 19.22 -14.88 20.69
C ALA A 69 18.81 -15.28 22.14
N GLY A 70 17.79 -16.12 22.29
CA GLY A 70 17.26 -16.56 23.59
C GLY A 70 16.15 -15.68 24.17
N LEU A 71 15.83 -14.54 23.54
CA LEU A 71 14.65 -13.76 23.88
C LEU A 71 13.37 -14.55 23.57
N SER A 72 12.38 -14.46 24.45
CA SER A 72 11.11 -15.19 24.37
C SER A 72 9.96 -14.39 24.99
N PRO A 73 8.69 -14.77 24.76
CA PRO A 73 7.54 -14.17 25.42
C PRO A 73 7.57 -14.15 26.95
N ALA A 74 8.39 -15.00 27.58
CA ALA A 74 8.57 -15.03 29.03
C ALA A 74 9.72 -14.13 29.52
N SER A 75 10.50 -13.55 28.62
CA SER A 75 11.64 -12.70 28.96
C SER A 75 11.16 -11.34 29.48
N ALA A 76 11.86 -10.78 30.48
CA ALA A 76 11.57 -9.44 30.98
C ALA A 76 11.69 -8.34 29.90
N TYR A 77 12.52 -8.58 28.87
CA TYR A 77 12.73 -7.68 27.74
C TYR A 77 11.75 -7.87 26.56
N TRP A 78 10.71 -8.70 26.75
CA TRP A 78 9.72 -8.94 25.70
C TRP A 78 8.92 -7.68 25.31
N PRO A 79 8.54 -6.79 26.23
CA PRO A 79 7.88 -5.53 25.87
C PRO A 79 8.73 -4.65 24.93
N GLU A 80 10.05 -4.62 25.07
CA GLU A 80 10.93 -3.91 24.14
C GLU A 80 10.92 -4.56 22.74
N ALA A 81 10.84 -5.89 22.65
CA ALA A 81 10.69 -6.56 21.36
C ALA A 81 9.34 -6.26 20.70
N GLU A 82 8.26 -6.17 21.48
CA GLU A 82 6.94 -5.75 20.99
C GLU A 82 6.99 -4.32 20.42
N ALA A 83 7.67 -3.40 21.12
CA ALA A 83 7.85 -2.03 20.64
C ALA A 83 8.68 -1.97 19.34
N LEU A 84 9.80 -2.70 19.27
CA LEU A 84 10.62 -2.79 18.06
C LEU A 84 9.85 -3.39 16.88
N TYR A 85 9.05 -4.44 17.13
CA TYR A 85 8.23 -5.07 16.10
C TYR A 85 7.13 -4.13 15.60
N ALA A 86 6.50 -3.35 16.49
CA ALA A 86 5.53 -2.34 16.12
C ALA A 86 6.15 -1.26 15.22
N SER A 87 7.36 -0.77 15.56
CA SER A 87 8.10 0.18 14.71
C SER A 87 8.44 -0.41 13.34
N TYR A 88 8.93 -1.65 13.30
CA TYR A 88 9.19 -2.37 12.06
C TYR A 88 7.94 -2.48 11.18
N ARG A 89 6.80 -2.88 11.74
CA ARG A 89 5.53 -2.98 10.99
C ARG A 89 5.07 -1.60 10.48
N ALA A 90 5.21 -0.55 11.29
CA ALA A 90 4.88 0.81 10.87
C ALA A 90 5.75 1.25 9.67
N GLU A 91 7.05 0.97 9.70
CA GLU A 91 7.98 1.30 8.62
C GLU A 91 7.66 0.53 7.33
N VAL A 92 7.50 -0.80 7.41
CA VAL A 92 7.19 -1.65 6.24
C VAL A 92 5.86 -1.26 5.61
N CYS A 93 4.87 -0.87 6.42
CA CYS A 93 3.55 -0.51 5.93
C CYS A 93 3.41 0.96 5.50
N ALA A 94 4.40 1.82 5.78
CA ALA A 94 4.34 3.24 5.43
C ALA A 94 4.23 3.50 3.92
N GLY A 95 4.68 2.55 3.08
CA GLY A 95 4.56 2.64 1.62
C GLY A 95 3.12 2.53 1.09
N ASN A 96 2.20 1.95 1.87
CA ASN A 96 0.80 1.75 1.48
C ASN A 96 -0.04 2.99 1.83
N THR A 97 0.18 4.09 1.12
CA THR A 97 -0.55 5.34 1.36
C THR A 97 -1.81 5.46 0.51
N ALA A 98 -2.88 5.97 1.12
CA ALA A 98 -4.11 6.36 0.41
C ALA A 98 -3.82 7.36 -0.72
N GLU A 99 -2.91 8.31 -0.51
CA GLU A 99 -2.54 9.30 -1.53
C GLU A 99 -1.92 8.66 -2.77
N ALA A 100 -0.97 7.73 -2.60
CA ALA A 100 -0.37 7.03 -3.72
C ALA A 100 -1.43 6.22 -4.49
N ALA A 101 -2.34 5.55 -3.77
CA ALA A 101 -3.45 4.83 -4.37
C ALA A 101 -4.35 5.77 -5.18
N ARG A 102 -4.82 6.89 -4.61
CA ARG A 102 -5.66 7.87 -5.34
C ARG A 102 -5.01 8.32 -6.63
N LYS A 103 -3.72 8.69 -6.60
CA LYS A 103 -2.98 9.13 -7.79
C LYS A 103 -2.92 8.05 -8.86
N ILE A 104 -2.70 6.80 -8.48
CA ILE A 104 -2.68 5.66 -9.41
C ILE A 104 -4.07 5.46 -10.02
N TYR A 105 -5.13 5.41 -9.21
CA TYR A 105 -6.49 5.23 -9.71
C TYR A 105 -6.92 6.36 -10.64
N ALA A 106 -6.70 7.62 -10.25
CA ALA A 106 -7.04 8.78 -11.08
C ALA A 106 -6.32 8.72 -12.42
N LYS A 107 -5.00 8.42 -12.41
CA LYS A 107 -4.23 8.23 -13.64
C LYS A 107 -4.78 7.10 -14.51
N VAL A 108 -5.15 5.96 -13.92
CA VAL A 108 -5.71 4.82 -14.64
C VAL A 108 -7.04 5.21 -15.28
N PHE A 109 -7.96 5.84 -14.54
CA PHE A 109 -9.25 6.28 -15.09
C PHE A 109 -9.06 7.30 -16.21
N ALA A 110 -8.24 8.34 -16.00
CA ALA A 110 -7.94 9.35 -17.02
C ALA A 110 -7.29 8.74 -18.28
N THR A 111 -6.53 7.65 -18.14
CA THR A 111 -5.89 6.97 -19.29
C THR A 111 -6.85 6.03 -20.00
N ARG A 112 -7.70 5.31 -19.27
CA ARG A 112 -8.47 4.16 -19.79
C ARG A 112 -9.90 4.48 -20.18
N LEU A 113 -10.49 5.51 -19.59
CA LEU A 113 -11.87 5.91 -19.83
C LEU A 113 -11.90 7.18 -20.67
N SER A 114 -12.91 7.32 -21.53
CA SER A 114 -13.27 8.59 -22.13
C SER A 114 -13.88 9.54 -21.09
N GLN A 115 -13.96 10.83 -21.43
CA GLN A 115 -14.60 11.83 -20.57
C GLN A 115 -16.06 11.44 -20.26
N ALA A 116 -16.83 11.09 -21.29
CA ALA A 116 -18.24 10.74 -21.14
C ALA A 116 -18.45 9.47 -20.29
N GLU A 117 -17.58 8.47 -20.39
CA GLU A 117 -17.64 7.27 -19.54
C GLU A 117 -17.38 7.60 -18.08
N MET A 118 -16.41 8.49 -17.78
CA MET A 118 -16.15 8.90 -16.40
C MET A 118 -17.29 9.75 -15.83
N GLU A 119 -17.86 10.67 -16.61
CA GLU A 119 -19.03 11.45 -16.19
C GLU A 119 -20.24 10.54 -15.92
N GLY A 120 -20.48 9.56 -16.80
CA GLY A 120 -21.51 8.54 -16.60
C GLY A 120 -21.27 7.70 -15.34
N ALA A 121 -20.03 7.30 -15.08
CA ALA A 121 -19.67 6.59 -13.85
C ALA A 121 -19.90 7.45 -12.62
N VAL A 122 -19.47 8.72 -12.62
CA VAL A 122 -19.72 9.68 -11.54
C VAL A 122 -21.22 9.81 -11.28
N ALA A 123 -22.03 10.01 -12.32
CA ALA A 123 -23.48 10.15 -12.18
C ALA A 123 -24.14 8.89 -11.61
N ALA A 124 -23.73 7.70 -12.06
CA ALA A 124 -24.24 6.44 -11.54
C ALA A 124 -23.85 6.22 -10.06
N GLN A 125 -22.60 6.53 -9.71
CA GLN A 125 -22.08 6.40 -8.36
C GLN A 125 -22.67 7.43 -7.37
N ASP A 126 -23.19 8.56 -7.86
CA ASP A 126 -23.79 9.60 -7.02
C ASP A 126 -25.29 9.36 -6.71
N THR A 127 -25.83 8.21 -7.13
CA THR A 127 -27.19 7.77 -6.76
C THR A 127 -27.22 7.10 -5.37
N PRO A 128 -28.38 7.01 -4.69
CA PRO A 128 -28.50 6.24 -3.46
C PRO A 128 -28.06 4.78 -3.60
N GLU A 129 -28.46 4.12 -4.69
CA GLU A 129 -28.09 2.74 -5.01
C GLU A 129 -26.59 2.60 -5.29
N GLY A 130 -26.01 3.57 -6.02
CA GLY A 130 -24.57 3.64 -6.27
C GLY A 130 -23.77 3.75 -4.97
N ARG A 131 -24.17 4.66 -4.06
CA ARG A 131 -23.54 4.78 -2.73
C ARG A 131 -23.70 3.52 -1.88
N ALA A 132 -24.86 2.87 -1.91
CA ALA A 132 -25.07 1.62 -1.20
C ALA A 132 -24.16 0.50 -1.73
N LEU A 133 -24.01 0.40 -3.06
CA LEU A 133 -23.09 -0.55 -3.68
C LEU A 133 -21.63 -0.24 -3.33
N GLN A 134 -21.20 1.02 -3.34
CA GLN A 134 -19.85 1.41 -2.93
C GLN A 134 -19.56 0.96 -1.49
N ALA A 135 -20.50 1.19 -0.57
CA ALA A 135 -20.35 0.78 0.82
C ALA A 135 -20.19 -0.75 0.95
N ALA A 136 -21.02 -1.53 0.23
CA ALA A 136 -20.92 -2.98 0.22
C ALA A 136 -19.58 -3.48 -0.38
N VAL A 137 -19.12 -2.87 -1.48
CA VAL A 137 -17.84 -3.22 -2.13
C VAL A 137 -16.66 -2.87 -1.21
N ARG A 138 -16.70 -1.74 -0.51
CA ARG A 138 -15.66 -1.38 0.47
C ARG A 138 -15.59 -2.39 1.61
N GLU A 139 -16.72 -2.74 2.19
CA GLU A 139 -16.75 -3.73 3.26
C GLU A 139 -16.24 -5.09 2.78
N ALA A 140 -16.62 -5.52 1.57
CA ALA A 140 -16.08 -6.74 0.97
C ALA A 140 -14.56 -6.66 0.76
N ALA A 141 -14.04 -5.52 0.28
CA ALA A 141 -12.61 -5.32 0.07
C ALA A 141 -11.83 -5.29 1.40
N ARG A 142 -12.40 -4.68 2.44
CA ARG A 142 -11.83 -4.70 3.81
C ARG A 142 -11.72 -6.14 4.32
N LEU A 143 -12.80 -6.92 4.27
CA LEU A 143 -12.82 -8.32 4.68
C LEU A 143 -11.86 -9.18 3.84
N LEU A 144 -11.80 -8.95 2.53
CA LEU A 144 -10.86 -9.63 1.64
C LEU A 144 -9.41 -9.32 2.01
N SER A 145 -9.08 -8.08 2.34
CA SER A 145 -7.71 -7.70 2.72
C SER A 145 -7.25 -8.40 3.99
N LEU A 146 -8.12 -8.51 5.00
CA LEU A 146 -7.86 -9.26 6.23
C LEU A 146 -7.62 -10.74 5.95
N TYR A 147 -8.51 -11.34 5.14
CA TYR A 147 -8.36 -12.74 4.72
C TYR A 147 -7.06 -12.98 3.95
N GLN A 148 -6.69 -12.08 3.02
CA GLN A 148 -5.48 -12.18 2.22
C GLN A 148 -4.21 -12.09 3.06
N VAL A 149 -4.16 -11.19 4.05
CA VAL A 149 -3.01 -11.10 4.98
C VAL A 149 -2.84 -12.41 5.73
N GLU A 150 -3.92 -12.95 6.29
CA GLU A 150 -3.87 -14.20 7.06
C GLU A 150 -3.45 -15.41 6.21
N GLU A 151 -4.02 -15.56 5.01
CA GLU A 151 -3.65 -16.63 4.08
C GLU A 151 -2.20 -16.48 3.57
N GLN A 152 -1.77 -15.25 3.30
CA GLN A 152 -0.41 -14.97 2.86
C GLN A 152 0.61 -15.30 3.96
N GLU A 153 0.34 -14.92 5.21
CA GLU A 153 1.20 -15.25 6.36
C GLU A 153 1.31 -16.78 6.56
N ARG A 154 0.17 -17.50 6.47
CA ARG A 154 0.17 -18.97 6.50
C ARG A 154 1.00 -19.58 5.37
N ALA A 155 0.84 -19.08 4.15
CA ALA A 155 1.59 -19.54 2.99
C ALA A 155 3.10 -19.26 3.11
N ILE A 156 3.48 -18.07 3.58
CA ILE A 156 4.88 -17.68 3.82
C ILE A 156 5.51 -18.59 4.89
N ALA A 157 4.82 -18.85 5.99
CA ALA A 157 5.32 -19.72 7.06
C ALA A 157 5.61 -21.14 6.52
N ALA A 158 4.64 -21.73 5.81
CA ALA A 158 4.78 -23.08 5.24
C ALA A 158 5.87 -23.15 4.15
N ALA A 159 5.92 -22.15 3.25
CA ALA A 159 6.95 -22.09 2.20
C ALA A 159 8.34 -21.84 2.77
N GLY A 160 8.47 -21.00 3.80
CA GLY A 160 9.72 -20.70 4.48
C GLY A 160 10.34 -21.92 5.16
N GLN A 161 9.52 -22.79 5.77
CA GLN A 161 9.99 -24.06 6.33
C GLN A 161 10.62 -24.95 5.25
N ARG A 162 9.90 -25.18 4.14
CA ARG A 162 10.40 -25.97 3.00
C ARG A 162 11.68 -25.38 2.41
N TYR A 163 11.75 -24.06 2.27
CA TYR A 163 12.95 -23.39 1.78
C TYR A 163 14.17 -23.66 2.69
N ARG A 164 14.01 -23.49 4.01
CA ARG A 164 15.10 -23.73 4.98
C ARG A 164 15.56 -25.19 5.00
N GLU A 165 14.66 -26.15 4.83
CA GLU A 165 15.02 -27.57 4.69
C GLU A 165 15.86 -27.80 3.44
N ARG A 166 15.42 -27.31 2.28
CA ARG A 166 16.17 -27.44 1.02
C ARG A 166 17.55 -26.77 1.06
N VAL A 167 17.67 -25.62 1.74
CA VAL A 167 18.96 -24.96 1.96
C VAL A 167 19.86 -25.79 2.88
N ARG A 168 19.32 -26.39 3.95
CA ARG A 168 20.09 -27.29 4.83
C ARG A 168 20.60 -28.52 4.08
N GLU A 169 19.76 -29.15 3.27
CA GLU A 169 20.18 -30.25 2.40
C GLU A 169 21.26 -29.83 1.41
N LEU A 170 21.11 -28.66 0.79
CA LEU A 170 22.10 -28.11 -0.13
C LEU A 170 23.44 -27.87 0.57
N ALA A 171 23.42 -27.26 1.76
CA ALA A 171 24.61 -27.02 2.55
C ALA A 171 25.29 -28.34 2.98
N ALA A 172 24.51 -29.35 3.37
CA ALA A 172 25.03 -30.67 3.71
C ALA A 172 25.70 -31.35 2.50
N ARG A 173 25.06 -31.29 1.31
CA ARG A 173 25.66 -31.79 0.06
C ARG A 173 26.96 -31.06 -0.29
N HIS A 174 26.98 -29.74 -0.17
CA HIS A 174 28.18 -28.94 -0.42
C HIS A 174 29.32 -29.27 0.57
N LYS A 175 29.02 -29.44 1.86
CA LYS A 175 30.01 -29.84 2.86
C LYS A 175 30.57 -31.24 2.59
N ALA A 176 29.73 -32.18 2.13
CA ALA A 176 30.15 -33.54 1.80
C ALA A 176 30.96 -33.62 0.49
N ASN A 177 30.67 -32.75 -0.48
CA ASN A 177 31.36 -32.69 -1.76
C ASN A 177 31.48 -31.22 -2.23
N PRO A 178 32.48 -30.48 -1.73
CA PRO A 178 32.70 -29.10 -2.14
C PRO A 178 33.17 -29.11 -3.60
N ARG A 179 32.44 -28.40 -4.45
CA ARG A 179 32.83 -28.12 -5.84
C ARG A 179 33.56 -26.80 -5.92
#